data_AF-A0A8B7NIU3-F1
#
_entry.id   AF-A0A8B7NIU3-F1
#
_cell.length_a   1.000
_cell.length_b   1.000
_cell.length_c   1.000
_cell.angle_alpha   90.00
_cell.angle_beta   90.00
_cell.angle_gamma   90.00
#
_symmetry.space_group_name_H-M   'P 1'
#
loop_
_entity.id
_entity.type
_entity.pdbx_description
1 polymer ?
#
loop_
_entity_poly.entity_id
_entity_poly.type
_entity_poly.pdbx_seq_one_letter_code
_entity_poly.pdbx_strand_id
1 'polypeptide(L)'
;MCIRDRYYHLAYKEITWKEFTKNYLNKGLVEKLEVVDKKWVRVKLLPGNSAEGAATLWFSVGSVDSFERNLEAAQQELGVEPQDMLAVVYKNEFEPASLLGFLPTLLIIGFLVYMMWGDLGAKIPKGAILTGPPGTGKTLLAKATAGEADVPFIYASGSEFLEMFVGVGPSRVRDMFAMARKHAPCILFLDEIDAVGRKRGGKSFGGHSEQENTLNQLLVEMDGFNTSSNVVVLAATNRLDILDKALLRPGRFDRQIYVPPPDIKGRASIFKVHLTPLRTDLDKAELARKMAALTPGFTGGSTNVAHHEAGHAVCGWFLEHADPLLKVGQLALTHFSSGSTTVAHHEAGHAVCGWFLEHADPLLKVSIIPRGKGLGYAQYLPKEQFLFTQEQLFDRMCVMLGGRAAERIFFDKITTGAQDDLQKVTSMAYAQVVQYGMNARIGQRVYQLPEPGEMVMEKPYSEETAAAIDQEVKQLIDQAYSATISLLTDKKECVKKVAERLLEREILSREDLIELLGARPFKEQSSYEDFVKDTGSFEEDTSLPEGLKNWDRDKRERQNAALKEGKEAPAQA
;
A
#
# COMPACT_ATOMS: atom_id res chain seq x y z
N MET A 1 -72.67 11.25 2.31
CA MET A 1 -73.70 11.10 3.36
C MET A 1 -73.46 9.74 4.03
N CYS A 2 -72.54 9.73 5.01
CA CYS A 2 -72.04 8.49 5.62
C CYS A 2 -72.96 8.02 6.74
N ILE A 3 -73.17 6.71 6.79
CA ILE A 3 -74.03 5.97 7.72
C ILE A 3 -73.58 6.13 9.20
N ARG A 4 -72.44 6.79 9.45
CA ARG A 4 -71.85 7.02 10.78
C ARG A 4 -72.54 8.12 11.59
N ASP A 5 -73.14 9.12 10.95
CA ASP A 5 -73.76 10.26 11.67
C ASP A 5 -75.11 9.90 12.32
N ARG A 6 -75.80 8.86 11.84
CA ARG A 6 -77.11 8.46 12.39
C ARG A 6 -77.06 7.70 13.72
N TYR A 7 -75.93 7.09 14.08
CA TYR A 7 -75.82 6.28 15.31
C TYR A 7 -75.46 7.11 16.56
N TYR A 8 -74.84 8.28 16.42
CA TYR A 8 -74.47 9.12 17.56
C TYR A 8 -75.62 9.94 18.14
N HIS A 9 -76.64 10.25 17.35
CA HIS A 9 -77.80 11.05 17.79
C HIS A 9 -78.74 10.33 18.77
N LEU A 10 -78.60 9.02 18.98
CA LEU A 10 -79.46 8.25 19.90
C LEU A 10 -78.97 8.24 21.35
N ALA A 11 -77.75 8.71 21.65
CA ALA A 11 -77.17 8.66 23.00
C ALA A 11 -76.81 10.03 23.59
N TYR A 12 -76.75 11.08 22.76
CA TYR A 12 -76.27 12.40 23.14
C TYR A 12 -77.23 13.49 22.67
N LYS A 13 -77.72 14.31 23.62
CA LYS A 13 -78.53 15.49 23.30
C LYS A 13 -77.71 16.77 23.49
N GLU A 14 -77.75 17.63 22.48
CA GLU A 14 -77.11 18.96 22.54
C GLU A 14 -77.96 19.89 23.40
N ILE A 15 -77.32 20.64 24.30
CA ILE A 15 -77.96 21.64 25.17
C ILE A 15 -77.16 22.95 25.14
N THR A 16 -77.76 24.05 25.56
CA THR A 16 -77.02 25.31 25.77
C THR A 16 -76.51 25.44 27.21
N TRP A 17 -75.47 26.25 27.44
CA TRP A 17 -74.96 26.54 28.79
C TRP A 17 -76.05 27.04 29.76
N LYS A 18 -76.97 27.89 29.28
CA LYS A 18 -78.09 28.40 30.09
C LYS A 18 -79.10 27.32 30.47
N GLU A 19 -79.35 26.36 29.57
CA GLU A 19 -80.21 25.21 29.88
C GLU A 19 -79.52 24.24 30.82
N PHE A 20 -78.21 24.02 30.66
CA PHE A 20 -77.39 23.22 31.56
C PHE A 20 -77.48 23.75 32.99
N THR A 21 -77.22 25.05 33.21
CA THR A 21 -77.22 25.64 34.55
C THR A 21 -78.61 25.61 35.17
N LYS A 22 -79.62 26.12 34.46
CA LYS A 22 -80.98 26.26 35.02
C LYS A 22 -81.69 24.93 35.26
N ASN A 23 -81.57 23.97 34.35
CA ASN A 23 -82.39 22.77 34.38
C ASN A 23 -81.70 21.56 35.02
N TYR A 24 -80.36 21.53 35.05
CA TYR A 24 -79.61 20.35 35.50
C TYR A 24 -78.65 20.67 36.66
N LEU A 25 -77.90 21.78 36.58
CA LEU A 25 -76.97 22.18 37.64
C LEU A 25 -77.71 22.65 38.91
N ASN A 26 -78.67 23.57 38.78
CA ASN A 26 -79.45 24.10 39.93
C ASN A 26 -80.29 23.02 40.64
N LYS A 27 -80.60 21.92 39.95
CA LYS A 27 -81.38 20.80 40.50
C LYS A 27 -80.51 19.67 41.06
N GLY A 28 -79.18 19.78 40.97
CA GLY A 28 -78.24 18.76 41.47
C GLY A 28 -78.29 17.43 40.69
N LEU A 29 -78.65 17.44 39.41
CA LEU A 29 -78.89 16.21 38.63
C LEU A 29 -77.66 15.70 37.86
N VAL A 30 -76.51 16.35 38.03
CA VAL A 30 -75.28 16.09 37.27
C VAL A 30 -74.35 15.21 38.11
N GLU A 31 -73.88 14.10 37.55
CA GLU A 31 -72.91 13.20 38.18
C GLU A 31 -71.48 13.69 37.91
N LYS A 32 -71.16 13.97 36.64
CA LYS A 32 -69.82 14.42 36.23
C LYS A 32 -69.81 15.13 34.88
N LEU A 33 -68.78 15.96 34.70
CA LEU A 33 -68.51 16.70 33.47
C LEU A 33 -67.20 16.19 32.86
N GLU A 34 -67.22 15.76 31.60
CA GLU A 34 -66.05 15.29 30.86
C GLU A 34 -65.74 16.26 29.70
N VAL A 35 -64.59 16.95 29.71
CA VAL A 35 -64.12 17.78 28.59
C VAL A 35 -63.40 16.88 27.59
N VAL A 36 -63.87 16.85 26.35
CA VAL A 36 -63.32 16.01 25.28
C VAL A 36 -62.57 16.87 24.27
N ASP A 37 -61.29 16.56 24.07
CA ASP A 37 -60.36 17.23 23.14
C ASP A 37 -60.33 18.76 23.26
N LYS A 38 -60.65 19.30 24.46
CA LYS A 38 -60.75 20.74 24.77
C LYS A 38 -61.76 21.52 23.90
N LYS A 39 -62.69 20.85 23.20
CA LYS A 39 -63.62 21.47 22.26
C LYS A 39 -65.09 21.46 22.74
N TRP A 40 -65.47 20.47 23.54
CA TRP A 40 -66.84 20.32 24.02
C TRP A 40 -66.87 19.58 25.36
N VAL A 41 -67.98 19.75 26.08
CA VAL A 41 -68.21 19.15 27.39
C VAL A 41 -69.34 18.14 27.30
N ARG A 42 -69.08 16.96 27.83
CA ARG A 42 -70.01 15.84 27.98
C ARG A 42 -70.51 15.82 29.42
N VAL A 43 -71.81 15.99 29.60
CA VAL A 43 -72.51 16.00 30.89
C VAL A 43 -73.15 14.64 31.12
N LYS A 44 -72.78 13.97 32.21
CA LYS A 44 -73.44 12.73 32.64
C LYS A 44 -74.38 13.03 33.79
N LEU A 45 -75.63 12.60 33.66
CA LEU A 45 -76.66 12.76 34.68
C LEU A 45 -76.61 11.59 35.67
N LEU A 46 -77.08 11.82 36.89
CA LEU A 46 -77.21 10.76 37.90
C LEU A 46 -78.13 9.62 37.40
N PRO A 47 -77.82 8.35 37.73
CA PRO A 47 -78.57 7.19 37.26
C PRO A 47 -80.05 7.27 37.67
N GLY A 48 -80.95 7.16 36.69
CA GLY A 48 -82.40 7.30 36.87
C GLY A 48 -82.98 8.61 36.30
N ASN A 49 -82.15 9.60 36.00
CA ASN A 49 -82.55 10.84 35.33
C ASN A 49 -82.16 10.78 33.84
N SER A 50 -83.11 11.06 32.96
CA SER A 50 -82.85 11.20 31.52
C SER A 50 -83.58 12.42 30.96
N ALA A 51 -82.96 13.08 30.01
CA ALA A 51 -83.56 14.18 29.28
C ALA A 51 -84.03 13.64 27.92
N GLU A 52 -85.34 13.47 27.74
CA GLU A 52 -85.92 12.96 26.48
C GLU A 52 -85.28 11.64 26.00
N GLY A 53 -85.01 10.71 26.92
CA GLY A 53 -84.45 9.38 26.61
C GLY A 53 -82.92 9.33 26.46
N ALA A 54 -82.22 10.47 26.50
CA ALA A 54 -80.75 10.50 26.50
C ALA A 54 -80.21 10.61 27.96
N ALA A 55 -79.31 9.69 28.32
CA ALA A 55 -78.62 9.69 29.62
C ALA A 55 -77.39 10.62 29.64
N THR A 56 -76.90 11.05 28.47
CA THR A 56 -75.74 11.92 28.34
C THR A 56 -76.09 13.15 27.51
N LEU A 57 -75.72 14.33 28.00
CA LEU A 57 -75.89 15.61 27.33
C LEU A 57 -74.53 16.14 26.89
N TRP A 58 -74.49 17.03 25.91
CA TRP A 58 -73.25 17.70 25.53
C TRP A 58 -73.48 19.13 25.06
N PHE A 59 -72.45 19.95 25.15
CA PHE A 59 -72.43 21.29 24.57
C PHE A 59 -71.01 21.70 24.17
N SER A 60 -70.92 22.55 23.14
CA SER A 60 -69.65 23.08 22.67
C SER A 60 -69.10 24.15 23.62
N VAL A 61 -67.78 24.18 23.77
CA VAL A 61 -67.09 25.15 24.62
C VAL A 61 -66.00 25.82 23.81
N GLY A 62 -65.99 27.17 23.80
CA GLY A 62 -64.98 27.94 23.07
C GLY A 62 -63.60 27.92 23.75
N SER A 63 -63.56 27.97 25.09
CA SER A 63 -62.33 27.88 25.88
C SER A 63 -62.64 27.14 27.19
N VAL A 64 -61.81 26.15 27.48
CA VAL A 64 -61.90 25.33 28.71
C VAL A 64 -61.77 26.20 29.96
N ASP A 65 -60.82 27.13 29.98
CA ASP A 65 -60.57 27.98 31.15
C ASP A 65 -61.77 28.89 31.46
N SER A 66 -62.43 29.40 30.42
CA SER A 66 -63.65 30.20 30.58
C SER A 66 -64.82 29.35 31.06
N PHE A 67 -64.89 28.09 30.64
CA PHE A 67 -65.91 27.15 31.11
C PHE A 67 -65.72 26.80 32.59
N GLU A 68 -64.50 26.48 33.04
CA GLU A 68 -64.22 26.17 34.45
C GLU A 68 -64.52 27.36 35.35
N ARG A 69 -64.09 28.57 34.98
CA ARG A 69 -64.42 29.79 35.73
C ARG A 69 -65.92 30.04 35.84
N ASN A 70 -66.66 29.85 34.75
CA ASN A 70 -68.10 30.04 34.73
C ASN A 70 -68.83 28.95 35.53
N LEU A 71 -68.32 27.71 35.53
CA LEU A 71 -68.84 26.62 36.34
C LEU A 71 -68.62 26.90 37.83
N GLU A 72 -67.41 27.30 38.20
CA GLU A 72 -67.05 27.64 39.57
C GLU A 72 -67.90 28.80 40.11
N ALA A 73 -68.06 29.87 39.32
CA ALA A 73 -68.94 30.98 39.68
C ALA A 73 -70.41 30.55 39.87
N ALA A 74 -70.93 29.69 38.99
CA ALA A 74 -72.29 29.18 39.10
C ALA A 74 -72.47 28.26 40.34
N GLN A 75 -71.46 27.48 40.70
CA GLN A 75 -71.49 26.64 41.91
C GLN A 75 -71.38 27.46 43.20
N GLN A 76 -70.64 28.56 43.18
CA GLN A 76 -70.55 29.50 44.31
C GLN A 76 -71.87 30.26 44.53
N GLU A 77 -72.55 30.71 43.46
CA GLU A 77 -73.87 31.35 43.57
C GLU A 77 -74.93 30.41 44.16
N LEU A 78 -74.79 29.11 43.95
CA LEU A 78 -75.69 28.08 44.48
C LEU A 78 -75.39 27.69 45.95
N GLY A 79 -74.33 28.27 46.56
CA GLY A 79 -73.96 28.00 47.95
C GLY A 79 -73.51 26.56 48.21
N VAL A 80 -72.97 25.88 47.20
CA VAL A 80 -72.50 24.49 47.31
C VAL A 80 -71.24 24.43 48.18
N GLU A 81 -71.20 23.54 49.17
CA GLU A 81 -69.99 23.35 49.99
C GLU A 81 -68.81 22.87 49.11
N PRO A 82 -67.55 23.25 49.41
CA PRO A 82 -66.38 22.90 48.59
C PRO A 82 -66.21 21.40 48.34
N GLN A 83 -66.81 20.56 49.20
CA GLN A 83 -66.73 19.10 49.17
C GLN A 83 -67.63 18.49 48.07
N ASP A 84 -68.71 19.19 47.72
CA ASP A 84 -69.74 18.74 46.77
C ASP A 84 -69.62 19.45 45.40
N MET A 85 -68.48 20.10 45.14
CA MET A 85 -68.22 20.72 43.84
C MET A 85 -68.01 19.67 42.74
N LEU A 86 -68.47 20.00 41.52
CA LEU A 86 -68.47 19.03 40.41
C LEU A 86 -67.11 19.10 39.71
N ALA A 87 -66.34 18.02 39.80
CA ALA A 87 -65.04 17.95 39.13
C ALA A 87 -65.18 17.77 37.62
N VAL A 88 -64.36 18.49 36.86
CA VAL A 88 -64.24 18.39 35.40
C VAL A 88 -63.13 17.40 35.04
N VAL A 89 -63.45 16.37 34.25
CA VAL A 89 -62.52 15.30 33.85
C VAL A 89 -62.11 15.47 32.39
N TYR A 90 -60.81 15.43 32.11
CA TYR A 90 -60.27 15.60 30.76
C TYR A 90 -60.08 14.27 30.04
N LYS A 91 -60.56 14.18 28.78
CA LYS A 91 -60.33 13.03 27.90
C LYS A 91 -59.86 13.48 26.53
N ASN A 92 -58.80 12.86 26.04
CA ASN A 92 -58.35 12.98 24.66
C ASN A 92 -58.68 11.68 23.92
N GLU A 93 -59.45 11.76 22.83
CA GLU A 93 -59.75 10.58 22.00
C GLU A 93 -58.81 10.56 20.77
N PHE A 94 -58.09 9.46 20.56
CA PHE A 94 -57.08 9.35 19.50
C PHE A 94 -57.73 9.07 18.13
N GLU A 95 -57.45 9.91 17.14
CA GLU A 95 -58.00 9.79 15.78
C GLU A 95 -57.13 8.85 14.90
N PRO A 96 -57.64 7.70 14.44
CA PRO A 96 -56.86 6.75 13.63
C PRO A 96 -56.49 7.27 12.22
N ALA A 97 -57.07 8.39 11.77
CA ALA A 97 -56.77 9.00 10.46
C ALA A 97 -55.34 9.58 10.38
N SER A 98 -54.73 9.95 11.51
CA SER A 98 -53.37 10.51 11.56
C SER A 98 -52.27 9.49 11.21
N LEU A 99 -52.53 8.19 11.30
CA LEU A 99 -51.56 7.14 10.96
C LEU A 99 -51.32 7.02 9.44
N LEU A 100 -52.30 7.35 8.60
CA LEU A 100 -52.18 7.33 7.14
C LEU A 100 -51.24 8.43 6.60
N GLY A 101 -51.03 9.53 7.33
CA GLY A 101 -50.10 10.59 6.96
C GLY A 101 -48.62 10.18 7.00
N PHE A 102 -48.29 9.10 7.73
CA PHE A 102 -46.93 8.58 7.85
C PHE A 102 -46.58 7.52 6.79
N LEU A 103 -47.53 7.11 5.95
CA LEU A 103 -47.26 6.14 4.88
C LEU A 103 -46.23 6.62 3.86
N PRO A 104 -46.29 7.88 3.36
CA PRO A 104 -45.31 8.37 2.37
C PRO A 104 -43.90 8.42 2.95
N THR A 105 -43.75 8.84 4.20
CA THR A 105 -42.45 8.89 4.88
C THR A 105 -41.89 7.50 5.15
N LEU A 106 -42.72 6.54 5.59
CA LEU A 106 -42.29 5.15 5.76
C LEU A 106 -41.92 4.48 4.43
N LEU A 107 -42.61 4.79 3.33
CA LEU A 107 -42.24 4.32 1.99
C LEU A 107 -40.91 4.91 1.51
N ILE A 108 -40.66 6.20 1.75
CA ILE A 108 -39.38 6.84 1.42
C ILE A 108 -38.24 6.24 2.24
N ILE A 109 -38.45 6.04 3.55
CA ILE A 109 -37.45 5.41 4.42
C ILE A 109 -37.21 3.96 4.00
N GLY A 110 -38.28 3.20 3.70
CA GLY A 110 -38.17 1.83 3.20
C GLY A 110 -37.44 1.76 1.86
N PHE A 111 -37.70 2.72 0.96
CA PHE A 111 -37.00 2.85 -0.32
C PHE A 111 -35.52 3.22 -0.14
N LEU A 112 -35.20 4.13 0.79
CA LEU A 112 -33.82 4.50 1.10
C LEU A 112 -33.05 3.33 1.75
N VAL A 113 -33.68 2.58 2.65
CA VAL A 113 -33.08 1.38 3.25
C VAL A 113 -32.91 0.27 2.22
N TYR A 114 -33.87 0.08 1.31
CA TYR A 114 -33.76 -0.86 0.20
C TYR A 114 -32.61 -0.50 -0.75
N MET A 115 -32.45 0.79 -1.10
CA MET A 115 -31.32 1.30 -1.90
C MET A 115 -29.98 1.18 -1.17
N MET A 116 -29.97 1.21 0.17
CA MET A 116 -28.76 1.03 0.96
C MET A 116 -28.34 -0.45 1.06
N TRP A 117 -29.30 -1.38 0.97
CA TRP A 117 -29.05 -2.82 1.01
C TRP A 117 -28.86 -3.46 -0.37
N GLY A 118 -29.33 -2.84 -1.44
CA GLY A 118 -29.05 -3.24 -2.82
C GLY A 118 -27.76 -2.59 -3.31
N ASP A 119 -26.66 -3.34 -3.26
CA ASP A 119 -25.37 -3.07 -3.90
C ASP A 119 -24.99 -1.59 -4.00
N LEU A 120 -24.18 -1.13 -3.04
CA LEU A 120 -23.32 0.05 -3.20
C LEU A 120 -22.90 0.11 -4.67
N GLY A 121 -23.35 1.12 -5.43
CA GLY A 121 -23.21 1.23 -6.89
C GLY A 121 -21.76 1.40 -7.38
N ALA A 122 -20.83 0.69 -6.75
CA ALA A 122 -19.43 0.57 -7.06
C ALA A 122 -19.30 -0.10 -8.43
N LYS A 123 -18.93 0.73 -9.40
CA LYS A 123 -18.52 0.24 -10.71
C LYS A 123 -17.16 -0.43 -10.56
N ILE A 124 -17.04 -1.64 -11.12
CA ILE A 124 -15.76 -2.35 -11.23
C ILE A 124 -14.80 -1.47 -12.04
N PRO A 125 -13.56 -1.24 -11.57
CA PRO A 125 -12.57 -0.51 -12.33
C PRO A 125 -12.28 -1.25 -13.63
N LYS A 126 -12.27 -0.51 -14.75
CA LYS A 126 -12.08 -1.14 -16.07
C LYS A 126 -10.65 -1.60 -16.30
N GLY A 127 -9.68 -0.93 -15.67
CA GLY A 127 -8.30 -1.38 -15.73
C GLY A 127 -7.37 -0.75 -14.72
N ALA A 128 -6.36 -1.49 -14.33
CA ALA A 128 -5.32 -1.04 -13.40
C ALA A 128 -3.93 -1.21 -14.01
N ILE A 129 -3.03 -0.27 -13.72
CA ILE A 129 -1.62 -0.37 -14.09
C ILE A 129 -0.77 -0.62 -12.85
N LEU A 130 0.03 -1.68 -12.90
CA LEU A 130 1.04 -2.06 -11.92
C LEU A 130 2.37 -1.41 -12.32
N THR A 131 2.89 -0.53 -11.48
CA THR A 131 4.15 0.17 -11.73
C THR A 131 5.19 -0.24 -10.70
N GLY A 132 6.46 -0.29 -11.08
CA GLY A 132 7.54 -0.56 -10.13
C GLY A 132 8.76 -1.19 -10.79
N PRO A 133 9.90 -1.29 -10.08
CA PRO A 133 11.13 -1.85 -10.62
C PRO A 133 10.96 -3.28 -11.18
N PRO A 134 11.84 -3.74 -12.08
CA PRO A 134 11.81 -5.12 -12.56
C PRO A 134 12.01 -6.08 -11.39
N GLY A 135 11.35 -7.24 -11.44
CA GLY A 135 11.47 -8.26 -10.40
C GLY A 135 10.68 -8.02 -9.11
N THR A 136 9.78 -7.03 -9.03
CA THR A 136 8.90 -6.86 -7.85
C THR A 136 7.65 -7.75 -7.83
N GLY A 137 7.52 -8.69 -8.78
CA GLY A 137 6.42 -9.64 -8.82
C GLY A 137 5.12 -9.11 -9.42
N LYS A 138 5.15 -8.06 -10.25
CA LYS A 138 3.96 -7.49 -10.92
C LYS A 138 3.14 -8.53 -11.68
N THR A 139 3.79 -9.35 -12.51
CA THR A 139 3.15 -10.44 -13.27
C THR A 139 2.63 -11.55 -12.36
N LEU A 140 3.35 -11.85 -11.27
CA LEU A 140 2.91 -12.83 -10.27
C LEU A 140 1.66 -12.36 -9.53
N LEU A 141 1.60 -11.07 -9.16
CA LEU A 141 0.45 -10.45 -8.52
C LEU A 141 -0.78 -10.50 -9.43
N ALA A 142 -0.62 -10.22 -10.73
CA ALA A 142 -1.73 -10.33 -11.68
C ALA A 142 -2.24 -11.77 -11.84
N LYS A 143 -1.34 -12.76 -11.89
CA LYS A 143 -1.71 -14.18 -11.90
C LYS A 143 -2.43 -14.60 -10.61
N ALA A 144 -1.95 -14.13 -9.45
CA ALA A 144 -2.58 -14.38 -8.16
C ALA A 144 -4.00 -13.80 -8.11
N THR A 145 -4.21 -12.58 -8.61
CA THR A 145 -5.55 -11.97 -8.70
C THR A 145 -6.51 -12.83 -9.53
N ALA A 146 -6.05 -13.37 -10.66
CA ALA A 146 -6.89 -14.25 -11.49
C ALA A 146 -7.17 -15.61 -10.84
N GLY A 147 -6.17 -16.20 -10.19
CA GLY A 147 -6.32 -17.47 -9.48
C GLY A 147 -7.26 -17.36 -8.29
N GLU A 148 -7.22 -16.25 -7.54
CA GLU A 148 -8.10 -16.04 -6.39
C GLU A 148 -9.53 -15.62 -6.80
N ALA A 149 -9.67 -14.91 -7.93
CA ALA A 149 -10.99 -14.61 -8.50
C ALA A 149 -11.61 -15.80 -9.26
N ASP A 150 -10.87 -16.89 -9.48
CA ASP A 150 -11.27 -18.07 -10.26
C ASP A 150 -11.80 -17.71 -11.66
N VAL A 151 -11.08 -16.82 -12.34
CA VAL A 151 -11.40 -16.35 -13.70
C VAL A 151 -10.27 -16.64 -14.68
N PRO A 152 -10.58 -16.86 -15.98
CA PRO A 152 -9.56 -17.02 -17.01
C PRO A 152 -8.56 -15.86 -17.03
N PHE A 153 -7.27 -16.19 -17.15
CA PHE A 153 -6.17 -15.25 -17.27
C PHE A 153 -5.65 -15.24 -18.71
N ILE A 154 -5.84 -14.13 -19.42
CA ILE A 154 -5.31 -13.92 -20.77
C ILE A 154 -4.06 -13.08 -20.65
N TYR A 155 -2.93 -13.63 -21.08
CA TYR A 155 -1.63 -12.95 -21.06
C TYR A 155 -1.27 -12.46 -22.46
N ALA A 156 -0.82 -11.22 -22.56
CA ALA A 156 -0.18 -10.69 -23.77
C ALA A 156 1.01 -9.79 -23.39
N SER A 157 2.06 -9.83 -24.21
CA SER A 157 3.24 -8.97 -24.03
C SER A 157 3.13 -7.73 -24.90
N GLY A 158 3.48 -6.55 -24.37
CA GLY A 158 3.50 -5.30 -25.13
C GLY A 158 4.42 -5.38 -26.36
N SER A 159 5.52 -6.12 -26.25
CA SER A 159 6.45 -6.39 -27.34
C SER A 159 5.86 -7.23 -28.48
N GLU A 160 4.79 -7.99 -28.25
CA GLU A 160 4.13 -8.82 -29.27
C GLU A 160 3.36 -7.97 -30.31
N PHE A 161 3.03 -6.73 -29.97
CA PHE A 161 2.29 -5.85 -30.88
C PHE A 161 3.20 -5.01 -31.78
N LEU A 162 4.52 -5.03 -31.56
CA LEU A 162 5.48 -4.31 -32.38
C LEU A 162 5.94 -5.20 -33.54
N GLU A 163 5.39 -4.97 -34.74
CA GLU A 163 5.80 -5.67 -35.95
C GLU A 163 6.23 -4.74 -37.07
N MET A 164 7.05 -5.25 -38.00
CA MET A 164 7.51 -4.50 -39.17
C MET A 164 6.38 -4.19 -40.16
N PHE A 165 5.26 -4.93 -40.10
CA PHE A 165 4.15 -4.79 -41.02
C PHE A 165 3.07 -3.85 -40.46
N VAL A 166 2.80 -2.77 -41.19
CA VAL A 166 1.77 -1.79 -40.84
C VAL A 166 0.41 -2.48 -40.72
N GLY A 167 -0.27 -2.27 -39.59
CA GLY A 167 -1.64 -2.75 -39.37
C GLY A 167 -1.74 -4.13 -38.70
N VAL A 168 -0.62 -4.85 -38.53
CA VAL A 168 -0.64 -6.11 -37.77
C VAL A 168 -0.84 -5.86 -36.28
N GLY A 169 -0.14 -4.87 -35.70
CA GLY A 169 -0.32 -4.47 -34.30
C GLY A 169 -1.77 -4.15 -33.93
N PRO A 170 -2.45 -3.22 -34.63
CA PRO A 170 -3.87 -2.92 -34.38
C PRO A 170 -4.80 -4.13 -34.58
N SER A 171 -4.50 -5.04 -35.51
CA SER A 171 -5.30 -6.27 -35.68
C SER A 171 -5.18 -7.19 -34.48
N ARG A 172 -3.95 -7.44 -33.99
CA ARG A 172 -3.71 -8.27 -32.79
C ARG A 172 -4.40 -7.71 -31.56
N VAL A 173 -4.38 -6.39 -31.38
CA VAL A 173 -5.10 -5.74 -30.28
C VAL A 173 -6.60 -6.06 -30.37
N ARG A 174 -7.23 -5.94 -31.55
CA ARG A 174 -8.65 -6.29 -31.73
C ARG A 174 -8.95 -7.76 -31.44
N ASP A 175 -8.10 -8.66 -31.91
CA ASP A 175 -8.27 -10.11 -31.74
C ASP A 175 -8.12 -10.52 -30.27
N MET A 176 -7.14 -9.95 -29.56
CA MET A 176 -6.94 -10.12 -28.12
C MET A 176 -8.19 -9.67 -27.34
N PHE A 177 -8.73 -8.49 -27.64
CA PHE A 177 -9.94 -8.00 -26.99
C PHE A 177 -11.19 -8.82 -27.37
N ALA A 178 -11.25 -9.34 -28.60
CA ALA A 178 -12.32 -10.26 -29.00
C ALA A 178 -12.26 -11.59 -28.23
N MET A 179 -11.06 -12.10 -27.95
CA MET A 179 -10.86 -13.28 -27.11
C MET A 179 -11.27 -13.01 -25.66
N ALA A 180 -10.88 -11.87 -25.09
CA ALA A 180 -11.29 -11.47 -23.75
C ALA A 180 -12.83 -11.37 -23.62
N ARG A 181 -13.50 -10.80 -24.62
CA ARG A 181 -14.97 -10.74 -24.65
C ARG A 181 -15.64 -12.11 -24.67
N LYS A 182 -15.05 -13.11 -25.33
CA LYS A 182 -15.59 -14.48 -25.39
C LYS A 182 -15.44 -15.22 -24.05
N HIS A 183 -14.41 -14.91 -23.27
CA HIS A 183 -14.11 -15.57 -22.00
C HIS A 183 -14.57 -14.78 -20.77
N ALA A 184 -15.38 -13.73 -20.95
CA ALA A 184 -15.90 -12.93 -19.85
C ALA A 184 -16.76 -13.77 -18.87
N PRO A 185 -16.57 -13.64 -17.54
CA PRO A 185 -15.65 -12.73 -16.85
C PRO A 185 -14.19 -13.22 -16.90
N CYS A 186 -13.24 -12.36 -17.29
CA CYS A 186 -11.82 -12.71 -17.37
C CYS A 186 -10.91 -11.51 -17.00
N ILE A 187 -9.65 -11.83 -16.70
CA ILE A 187 -8.59 -10.82 -16.53
C ILE A 187 -7.69 -10.85 -17.76
N LEU A 188 -7.55 -9.68 -18.40
CA LEU A 188 -6.59 -9.46 -19.48
C LEU A 188 -5.35 -8.77 -18.91
N PHE A 189 -4.18 -9.39 -19.03
CA PHE A 189 -2.92 -8.85 -18.54
C PHE A 189 -1.98 -8.47 -19.69
N LEU A 190 -1.54 -7.21 -19.69
CA LEU A 190 -0.59 -6.63 -20.63
C LEU A 190 0.75 -6.37 -19.92
N ASP A 191 1.75 -7.22 -20.15
CA ASP A 191 3.11 -6.96 -19.66
C ASP A 191 3.85 -5.97 -20.57
N GLU A 192 4.87 -5.29 -20.06
CA GLU A 192 5.71 -4.35 -20.84
C GLU A 192 4.90 -3.34 -21.68
N ILE A 193 3.84 -2.76 -21.11
CA ILE A 193 2.96 -1.83 -21.87
C ILE A 193 3.72 -0.60 -22.39
N ASP A 194 4.88 -0.26 -21.83
CA ASP A 194 5.76 0.78 -22.33
C ASP A 194 6.31 0.53 -23.74
N ALA A 195 6.32 -0.72 -24.21
CA ALA A 195 6.65 -1.06 -25.59
C ALA A 195 5.65 -0.44 -26.60
N VAL A 196 4.36 -0.37 -26.26
CA VAL A 196 3.31 0.21 -27.12
C VAL A 196 2.83 1.59 -26.66
N GLY A 197 2.95 1.87 -25.37
CA GLY A 197 2.37 3.03 -24.70
C GLY A 197 3.30 4.23 -24.60
N ARG A 198 4.44 4.25 -25.30
CA ARG A 198 5.42 5.35 -25.18
C ARG A 198 4.81 6.68 -25.65
N LYS A 199 5.07 7.75 -24.89
CA LYS A 199 4.62 9.11 -25.17
C LYS A 199 5.15 9.58 -26.53
N ARG A 200 4.26 10.24 -27.27
CA ARG A 200 4.54 10.92 -28.54
C ARG A 200 5.73 11.88 -28.37
N GLY A 201 6.90 11.51 -28.88
CA GLY A 201 8.16 12.18 -28.60
C GLY A 201 8.96 12.50 -29.87
N GLY A 202 8.74 13.71 -30.40
CA GLY A 202 9.68 14.53 -31.17
C GLY A 202 10.25 13.98 -32.48
N LYS A 203 9.75 14.47 -33.64
CA LYS A 203 10.37 14.52 -34.98
C LYS A 203 11.45 13.47 -35.32
N SER A 204 11.25 12.20 -34.96
CA SER A 204 12.16 11.12 -35.36
C SER A 204 11.57 10.39 -36.57
N PHE A 205 12.35 10.35 -37.65
CA PHE A 205 11.95 9.90 -38.98
C PHE A 205 11.70 8.38 -38.98
N GLY A 206 10.43 7.94 -39.11
CA GLY A 206 10.08 6.65 -39.71
C GLY A 206 9.66 5.47 -38.81
N GLY A 207 9.96 5.47 -37.50
CA GLY A 207 9.68 4.32 -36.62
C GLY A 207 8.43 4.42 -35.72
N HIS A 208 7.85 5.62 -35.55
CA HIS A 208 6.81 5.85 -34.54
C HIS A 208 5.37 5.62 -35.02
N SER A 209 5.13 5.48 -36.33
CA SER A 209 3.77 5.43 -36.86
C SER A 209 3.01 4.13 -36.54
N GLU A 210 3.68 2.99 -36.50
CA GLU A 210 3.06 1.69 -36.19
C GLU A 210 2.68 1.62 -34.71
N GLN A 211 3.63 1.95 -33.83
CA GLN A 211 3.42 2.03 -32.39
C GLN A 211 2.24 2.95 -32.03
N GLU A 212 2.16 4.13 -32.66
CA GLU A 212 1.07 5.08 -32.46
C GLU A 212 -0.29 4.53 -32.92
N ASN A 213 -0.34 3.84 -34.05
CA ASN A 213 -1.57 3.22 -34.54
C ASN A 213 -2.06 2.11 -33.61
N THR A 214 -1.13 1.28 -33.13
CA THR A 214 -1.41 0.20 -32.16
C THR A 214 -1.89 0.76 -30.83
N LEU A 215 -1.26 1.82 -30.33
CA LEU A 215 -1.68 2.52 -29.12
C LEU A 215 -3.09 3.10 -29.28
N ASN A 216 -3.39 3.80 -30.38
CA ASN A 216 -4.71 4.36 -30.62
C ASN A 216 -5.79 3.27 -30.68
N GLN A 217 -5.49 2.10 -31.28
CA GLN A 217 -6.41 0.97 -31.29
C GLN A 217 -6.67 0.42 -29.89
N LEU A 218 -5.63 0.31 -29.05
CA LEU A 218 -5.77 -0.08 -27.64
C LEU A 218 -6.70 0.89 -26.89
N LEU A 219 -6.55 2.20 -27.12
CA LEU A 219 -7.42 3.22 -26.51
C LEU A 219 -8.88 3.07 -26.94
N VAL A 220 -9.14 2.80 -28.22
CA VAL A 220 -10.49 2.60 -28.76
C VAL A 220 -11.14 1.36 -28.16
N GLU A 221 -10.42 0.24 -28.05
CA GLU A 221 -10.94 -0.98 -27.43
C GLU A 221 -11.20 -0.79 -25.93
N MET A 222 -10.34 -0.07 -25.21
CA MET A 222 -10.54 0.25 -23.80
C MET A 222 -11.78 1.14 -23.57
N ASP A 223 -11.97 2.17 -24.41
CA ASP A 223 -13.14 3.05 -24.33
C ASP A 223 -14.44 2.33 -24.75
N GLY A 224 -14.33 1.34 -25.66
CA GLY A 224 -15.44 0.54 -26.18
C GLY A 224 -16.05 -0.46 -25.19
N PHE A 225 -15.45 -0.67 -24.01
CA PHE A 225 -16.02 -1.54 -22.98
C PHE A 225 -17.20 -0.91 -22.27
N ASN A 226 -18.37 -1.55 -22.37
CA ASN A 226 -19.47 -1.32 -21.44
C ASN A 226 -19.18 -2.04 -20.12
N THR A 227 -19.51 -1.42 -18.99
CA THR A 227 -19.32 -1.97 -17.63
C THR A 227 -20.01 -3.33 -17.43
N SER A 228 -20.94 -3.71 -18.32
CA SER A 228 -21.64 -4.98 -18.33
C SER A 228 -20.81 -6.19 -18.79
N SER A 229 -19.63 -5.97 -19.38
CA SER A 229 -18.81 -7.04 -19.95
C SER A 229 -17.89 -7.75 -18.96
N ASN A 230 -17.80 -7.30 -17.69
CA ASN A 230 -17.03 -7.94 -16.62
C ASN A 230 -15.59 -8.36 -17.01
N VAL A 231 -14.94 -7.59 -17.87
CA VAL A 231 -13.52 -7.76 -18.22
C VAL A 231 -12.70 -6.72 -17.47
N VAL A 232 -11.64 -7.16 -16.80
CA VAL A 232 -10.69 -6.28 -16.10
C VAL A 232 -9.36 -6.32 -16.85
N VAL A 233 -8.85 -5.15 -17.23
CA VAL A 233 -7.56 -5.02 -17.92
C VAL A 233 -6.47 -4.61 -16.94
N LEU A 234 -5.52 -5.51 -16.67
CA LEU A 234 -4.32 -5.23 -15.89
C LEU A 234 -3.15 -4.97 -16.83
N ALA A 235 -2.32 -3.98 -16.52
CA ALA A 235 -1.08 -3.72 -17.25
C ALA A 235 0.11 -3.63 -16.29
N ALA A 236 1.30 -4.00 -16.73
CA ALA A 236 2.53 -3.81 -15.96
C ALA A 236 3.55 -2.97 -16.74
N THR A 237 4.22 -2.05 -16.04
CA THR A 237 5.36 -1.32 -16.60
C THR A 237 6.42 -1.06 -15.54
N ASN A 238 7.68 -0.98 -15.98
CA ASN A 238 8.78 -0.56 -15.14
C ASN A 238 8.92 0.98 -15.11
N ARG A 239 8.35 1.67 -16.11
CA ARG A 239 8.58 3.09 -16.37
C ARG A 239 7.27 3.82 -16.65
N LEU A 240 6.73 4.48 -15.63
CA LEU A 240 5.51 5.28 -15.77
C LEU A 240 5.77 6.62 -16.48
N ASP A 241 6.99 7.14 -16.41
CA ASP A 241 7.43 8.43 -16.96
C ASP A 241 7.35 8.50 -18.48
N ILE A 242 7.63 7.38 -19.16
CA ILE A 242 7.61 7.29 -20.63
C ILE A 242 6.23 7.02 -21.20
N LEU A 243 5.23 6.68 -20.39
CA LEU A 243 3.91 6.27 -20.86
C LEU A 243 3.05 7.46 -21.31
N ASP A 244 2.19 7.27 -22.32
CA ASP A 244 1.24 8.29 -22.78
C ASP A 244 0.17 8.52 -21.69
N LYS A 245 0.01 9.80 -21.31
CA LYS A 245 -0.99 10.25 -20.34
C LYS A 245 -2.43 9.89 -20.75
N ALA A 246 -2.69 9.63 -22.02
CA ALA A 246 -3.98 9.18 -22.52
C ALA A 246 -4.38 7.81 -21.93
N LEU A 247 -3.44 6.91 -21.70
CA LEU A 247 -3.71 5.58 -21.10
C LEU A 247 -4.17 5.71 -19.64
N LEU A 248 -3.65 6.71 -18.92
CA LEU A 248 -3.89 6.94 -17.50
C LEU A 248 -5.17 7.74 -17.19
N ARG A 249 -6.02 8.00 -18.21
CA ARG A 249 -7.26 8.76 -18.02
C ARG A 249 -8.37 7.88 -17.40
N PRO A 250 -9.27 8.46 -16.59
CA PRO A 250 -10.43 7.74 -16.05
C PRO A 250 -11.24 7.08 -17.16
N GLY A 251 -11.59 5.80 -16.95
CA GLY A 251 -12.26 4.96 -17.96
C GLY A 251 -11.34 4.00 -18.71
N ARG A 252 -10.01 4.15 -18.58
CA ARG A 252 -8.98 3.25 -19.11
C ARG A 252 -8.23 2.58 -17.95
N PHE A 253 -6.97 2.97 -17.71
CA PHE A 253 -6.27 2.61 -16.48
C PHE A 253 -6.62 3.62 -15.38
N ASP A 254 -7.75 3.38 -14.72
CA ASP A 254 -8.28 4.24 -13.67
C ASP A 254 -7.54 4.06 -12.33
N ARG A 255 -6.92 2.89 -12.12
CA ARG A 255 -6.11 2.58 -10.93
C ARG A 255 -4.63 2.47 -11.27
N GLN A 256 -3.81 3.15 -10.49
CA GLN A 256 -2.36 3.03 -10.53
C GLN A 256 -1.90 2.44 -9.22
N ILE A 257 -1.25 1.28 -9.28
CA ILE A 257 -0.77 0.55 -8.11
C ILE A 257 0.75 0.46 -8.24
N TYR A 258 1.45 1.17 -7.36
CA TYR A 258 2.89 1.08 -7.27
C TYR A 258 3.28 -0.11 -6.41
N VAL A 259 4.08 -1.02 -6.96
CA VAL A 259 4.63 -2.20 -6.31
C VAL A 259 6.11 -1.91 -6.01
N PRO A 260 6.43 -1.43 -4.80
CA PRO A 260 7.81 -1.13 -4.41
C PRO A 260 8.64 -2.42 -4.30
N PRO A 261 9.98 -2.30 -4.31
CA PRO A 261 10.85 -3.35 -3.78
C PRO A 261 10.45 -3.71 -2.33
N PRO A 262 10.62 -4.98 -1.92
CA PRO A 262 10.20 -5.42 -0.60
C PRO A 262 11.13 -4.92 0.52
N ASP A 263 10.53 -4.51 1.63
CA ASP A 263 11.22 -4.20 2.88
C ASP A 263 11.80 -5.47 3.53
N ILE A 264 12.62 -5.32 4.59
CA ILE A 264 13.18 -6.46 5.34
C ILE A 264 12.11 -7.46 5.81
N LYS A 265 10.94 -6.97 6.23
CA LYS A 265 9.79 -7.81 6.62
C LYS A 265 9.17 -8.51 5.42
N GLY A 266 8.90 -7.77 4.35
CA GLY A 266 8.39 -8.32 3.09
C GLY A 266 9.32 -9.38 2.49
N ARG A 267 10.64 -9.16 2.54
CA ARG A 267 11.63 -10.17 2.12
C ARG A 267 11.57 -11.43 2.97
N ALA A 268 11.44 -11.32 4.29
CA ALA A 268 11.27 -12.49 5.16
C ALA A 268 10.00 -13.28 4.79
N SER A 269 8.89 -12.60 4.50
CA SER A 269 7.65 -13.22 4.01
C SER A 269 7.85 -13.91 2.65
N ILE A 270 8.56 -13.26 1.72
CA ILE A 270 8.86 -13.82 0.39
C ILE A 270 9.75 -15.07 0.52
N PHE A 271 10.81 -15.01 1.34
CA PHE A 271 11.64 -16.19 1.61
C PHE A 271 10.83 -17.32 2.25
N LYS A 272 9.89 -17.02 3.16
CA LYS A 272 9.01 -18.04 3.74
C LYS A 272 8.19 -18.77 2.67
N VAL A 273 7.68 -18.06 1.66
CA VAL A 273 6.96 -18.68 0.52
C VAL A 273 7.90 -19.58 -0.28
N HIS A 274 9.10 -19.10 -0.64
CA HIS A 274 10.06 -19.88 -1.43
C HIS A 274 10.70 -21.05 -0.65
N LEU A 275 10.83 -20.96 0.67
CA LEU A 275 11.34 -22.05 1.53
C LEU A 275 10.28 -23.12 1.85
N THR A 276 8.99 -22.84 1.61
CA THR A 276 7.89 -23.79 1.82
C THR A 276 8.08 -25.11 1.04
N PRO A 277 8.40 -25.13 -0.27
CA PRO A 277 8.62 -26.37 -1.03
C PRO A 277 9.87 -27.18 -0.63
N LEU A 278 10.84 -26.58 0.08
CA LEU A 278 12.06 -27.30 0.46
C LEU A 278 11.82 -28.30 1.60
N ARG A 279 12.46 -29.47 1.49
CA ARG A 279 12.52 -30.47 2.56
C ARG A 279 13.80 -30.25 3.36
N THR A 280 13.67 -29.56 4.50
CA THR A 280 14.78 -29.24 5.40
C THR A 280 14.34 -29.44 6.85
N ASP A 281 15.25 -29.89 7.71
CA ASP A 281 15.02 -30.06 9.15
C ASP A 281 15.14 -28.75 9.95
N LEU A 282 15.64 -27.67 9.33
CA LEU A 282 15.76 -26.35 9.93
C LEU A 282 14.40 -25.64 10.07
N ASP A 283 14.30 -24.76 11.08
CA ASP A 283 13.19 -23.82 11.17
C ASP A 283 13.23 -22.82 10.00
N LYS A 284 12.25 -22.98 9.11
CA LYS A 284 12.09 -22.17 7.91
C LYS A 284 11.84 -20.69 8.23
N ALA A 285 11.21 -20.41 9.37
CA ALA A 285 10.93 -19.03 9.79
C ALA A 285 12.21 -18.29 10.19
N GLU A 286 13.06 -18.92 10.99
CA GLU A 286 14.35 -18.36 11.38
C GLU A 286 15.29 -18.18 10.18
N LEU A 287 15.34 -19.18 9.28
CA LEU A 287 16.15 -19.10 8.07
C LEU A 287 15.70 -17.95 7.14
N ALA A 288 14.39 -17.77 6.97
CA ALA A 288 13.84 -16.68 6.19
C ALA A 288 14.25 -15.29 6.74
N ARG A 289 14.25 -15.13 8.07
CA ARG A 289 14.69 -13.89 8.73
C ARG A 289 16.19 -13.64 8.54
N LYS A 290 17.02 -14.67 8.69
CA LYS A 290 18.47 -14.59 8.46
C LYS A 290 18.78 -14.21 7.01
N MET A 291 18.13 -14.84 6.05
CA MET A 291 18.30 -14.51 4.62
C MET A 291 17.85 -13.08 4.31
N ALA A 292 16.71 -12.63 4.86
CA ALA A 292 16.22 -11.28 4.65
C ALA A 292 17.16 -10.18 5.15
N ALA A 293 17.86 -10.44 6.27
CA ALA A 293 18.87 -9.54 6.82
C ALA A 293 20.15 -9.49 5.97
N LEU A 294 20.52 -10.58 5.31
CA LEU A 294 21.73 -10.66 4.48
C LEU A 294 21.55 -10.17 3.04
N THR A 295 20.31 -9.95 2.59
CA THR A 295 20.00 -9.49 1.23
C THR A 295 19.30 -8.12 1.21
N PRO A 296 19.94 -7.05 1.72
CA PRO A 296 19.34 -5.72 1.69
C PRO A 296 19.15 -5.22 0.26
N GLY A 297 18.03 -4.55 0.01
CA GLY A 297 17.70 -3.98 -1.29
C GLY A 297 17.36 -4.98 -2.41
N PHE A 298 17.25 -6.28 -2.12
CA PHE A 298 16.89 -7.28 -3.13
C PHE A 298 15.41 -7.18 -3.51
N THR A 299 15.13 -7.30 -4.81
CA THR A 299 13.76 -7.44 -5.32
C THR A 299 13.22 -8.86 -5.13
N GLY A 300 11.90 -9.07 -5.21
CA GLY A 300 11.30 -10.41 -5.10
C GLY A 300 11.85 -11.45 -6.11
N GLY A 301 12.19 -10.99 -7.32
CA GLY A 301 12.85 -11.81 -8.34
C GLY A 301 14.29 -12.15 -7.94
N SER A 302 15.05 -11.16 -7.45
CA SER A 302 16.41 -11.37 -6.95
C SER A 302 16.44 -12.27 -5.72
N THR A 303 15.43 -12.21 -4.83
CA THR A 303 15.31 -13.15 -3.70
C THR A 303 15.00 -14.56 -4.16
N ASN A 304 14.23 -14.75 -5.24
CA ASN A 304 14.00 -16.07 -5.81
C ASN A 304 15.27 -16.66 -6.45
N VAL A 305 16.06 -15.83 -7.17
CA VAL A 305 17.37 -16.26 -7.68
C VAL A 305 18.31 -16.61 -6.53
N ALA A 306 18.39 -15.74 -5.51
CA ALA A 306 19.17 -16.01 -4.31
C ALA A 306 18.70 -17.28 -3.60
N HIS A 307 17.39 -17.55 -3.55
CA HIS A 307 16.85 -18.80 -3.05
C HIS A 307 17.25 -20.00 -3.92
N HIS A 308 17.21 -19.88 -5.24
CA HIS A 308 17.58 -20.98 -6.15
C HIS A 308 19.07 -21.30 -6.03
N GLU A 309 19.93 -20.28 -6.02
CA GLU A 309 21.36 -20.40 -5.74
C GLU A 309 21.61 -20.95 -4.34
N ALA A 310 20.88 -20.45 -3.35
CA ALA A 310 20.93 -20.94 -1.98
C ALA A 310 20.33 -22.34 -1.84
N GLY A 311 19.47 -22.82 -2.74
CA GLY A 311 18.87 -24.16 -2.76
C GLY A 311 19.83 -25.20 -3.33
N HIS A 312 20.56 -24.86 -4.39
CA HIS A 312 21.77 -25.60 -4.80
C HIS A 312 22.81 -25.59 -3.69
N ALA A 313 22.94 -24.45 -3.00
CA ALA A 313 23.74 -24.33 -1.80
C ALA A 313 23.00 -24.74 -0.51
N VAL A 314 21.78 -25.29 -0.47
CA VAL A 314 21.22 -25.76 0.83
C VAL A 314 21.88 -27.09 1.18
N CYS A 315 22.48 -27.74 0.17
CA CYS A 315 23.52 -28.75 0.35
C CYS A 315 24.94 -28.18 0.64
N GLY A 316 25.21 -26.89 0.50
CA GLY A 316 26.58 -26.31 0.52
C GLY A 316 26.81 -25.05 1.39
N TRP A 317 25.78 -24.36 1.86
CA TRP A 317 25.78 -23.19 2.73
C TRP A 317 25.74 -23.64 4.20
N PHE A 318 25.31 -24.89 4.43
CA PHE A 318 25.64 -25.65 5.64
C PHE A 318 27.13 -26.02 5.73
N LEU A 319 27.91 -25.83 4.66
CA LEU A 319 29.36 -26.05 4.64
C LEU A 319 30.15 -24.77 4.96
N GLU A 320 29.66 -23.92 5.85
CA GLU A 320 30.59 -23.16 6.71
C GLU A 320 31.44 -24.11 7.60
N HIS A 321 31.16 -25.42 7.56
CA HIS A 321 31.90 -26.49 8.25
C HIS A 321 32.50 -27.59 7.36
N ALA A 322 32.55 -27.50 6.03
CA ALA A 322 33.38 -28.44 5.27
C ALA A 322 33.86 -27.89 3.92
N ASP A 323 35.16 -27.60 3.90
CA ASP A 323 36.09 -27.55 2.77
C ASP A 323 35.71 -26.87 1.43
N PRO A 324 36.69 -26.17 0.81
CA PRO A 324 36.50 -25.44 -0.43
C PRO A 324 36.49 -26.39 -1.63
N LEU A 325 35.32 -26.94 -1.97
CA LEU A 325 35.22 -27.78 -3.16
C LEU A 325 33.83 -27.77 -3.80
N LEU A 326 33.47 -26.66 -4.47
CA LEU A 326 32.62 -26.77 -5.65
C LEU A 326 32.96 -25.72 -6.72
N LYS A 327 33.68 -26.22 -7.72
CA LYS A 327 33.94 -25.58 -9.02
C LYS A 327 32.62 -25.34 -9.75
N VAL A 328 32.29 -24.07 -9.97
CA VAL A 328 31.58 -23.62 -11.18
C VAL A 328 32.34 -22.40 -11.70
N GLY A 329 32.88 -22.52 -12.92
CA GLY A 329 33.68 -21.48 -13.57
C GLY A 329 35.17 -21.80 -13.58
N GLN A 330 35.56 -22.78 -14.40
CA GLN A 330 36.96 -22.98 -14.76
C GLN A 330 37.41 -21.78 -15.61
N LEU A 331 38.04 -20.78 -15.01
CA LEU A 331 38.90 -19.84 -15.70
C LEU A 331 40.09 -19.48 -14.82
N ALA A 332 41.23 -20.06 -15.21
CA ALA A 332 42.60 -19.66 -14.90
C ALA A 332 43.02 -19.70 -13.42
N LEU A 333 43.26 -20.92 -12.91
CA LEU A 333 44.43 -21.16 -12.06
C LEU A 333 45.68 -20.90 -12.91
N THR A 334 46.03 -19.64 -13.11
CA THR A 334 47.34 -19.25 -13.63
C THR A 334 48.01 -18.37 -12.60
N HIS A 335 48.97 -18.99 -11.92
CA HIS A 335 50.10 -18.36 -11.24
C HIS A 335 49.78 -17.37 -10.12
N PHE A 336 50.16 -17.77 -8.90
CA PHE A 336 50.71 -16.87 -7.89
C PHE A 336 51.75 -15.96 -8.58
N SER A 337 51.29 -14.80 -9.01
CA SER A 337 52.09 -13.76 -9.63
C SER A 337 52.30 -12.65 -8.62
N SER A 338 53.34 -11.86 -8.82
CA SER A 338 53.74 -10.72 -8.00
C SER A 338 52.64 -9.68 -7.73
N GLY A 339 51.47 -9.79 -8.35
CA GLY A 339 50.29 -8.95 -8.12
C GLY A 339 49.37 -9.36 -6.97
N SER A 340 49.44 -10.61 -6.48
CA SER A 340 48.58 -11.09 -5.37
C SER A 340 48.81 -10.29 -4.08
N THR A 341 50.06 -9.94 -3.78
CA THR A 341 50.41 -9.09 -2.64
C THR A 341 49.79 -7.70 -2.74
N THR A 342 49.77 -7.10 -3.93
CA THR A 342 49.17 -5.78 -4.15
C THR A 342 47.66 -5.84 -3.97
N VAL A 343 46.99 -6.86 -4.53
CA VAL A 343 45.55 -7.07 -4.35
C VAL A 343 45.22 -7.30 -2.87
N ALA A 344 45.99 -8.11 -2.15
CA ALA A 344 45.76 -8.34 -0.72
C ALA A 344 45.84 -7.06 0.12
N HIS A 345 46.80 -6.18 -0.15
CA HIS A 345 46.88 -4.88 0.53
C HIS A 345 45.77 -3.92 0.10
N HIS A 346 45.35 -3.99 -1.17
CA HIS A 346 44.23 -3.22 -1.68
C HIS A 346 42.91 -3.60 -0.96
N GLU A 347 42.59 -4.88 -0.92
CA GLU A 347 41.40 -5.40 -0.23
C GLU A 347 41.48 -5.19 1.30
N ALA A 348 42.67 -5.34 1.90
CA ALA A 348 42.89 -5.03 3.30
C ALA A 348 42.66 -3.53 3.60
N GLY A 349 43.01 -2.64 2.67
CA GLY A 349 42.75 -1.20 2.78
C GLY A 349 41.27 -0.89 2.89
N HIS A 350 40.45 -1.48 2.01
CA HIS A 350 38.99 -1.39 2.08
C HIS A 350 38.43 -1.93 3.40
N ALA A 351 38.88 -3.13 3.80
CA ALA A 351 38.42 -3.79 5.02
C ALA A 351 38.71 -2.98 6.29
N VAL A 352 39.94 -2.48 6.42
CA VAL A 352 40.38 -1.72 7.60
C VAL A 352 39.69 -0.35 7.65
N CYS A 353 39.56 0.35 6.52
CA CYS A 353 38.78 1.59 6.48
C CYS A 353 37.33 1.35 6.91
N GLY A 354 36.68 0.31 6.37
CA GLY A 354 35.31 -0.04 6.72
C GLY A 354 35.14 -0.42 8.20
N TRP A 355 36.17 -0.99 8.83
CA TRP A 355 36.15 -1.37 10.24
C TRP A 355 36.22 -0.16 11.18
N PHE A 356 37.10 0.81 10.90
CA PHE A 356 37.39 1.93 11.79
C PHE A 356 36.55 3.19 11.53
N LEU A 357 35.81 3.28 10.43
CA LEU A 357 34.87 4.37 10.18
C LEU A 357 33.52 4.09 10.85
N GLU A 358 32.87 5.12 11.39
CA GLU A 358 31.64 4.99 12.16
C GLU A 358 30.45 4.64 11.25
N HIS A 359 30.33 5.34 10.13
CA HIS A 359 29.18 5.22 9.26
C HIS A 359 29.34 4.21 8.13
N ALA A 360 30.51 3.58 8.02
CA ALA A 360 30.78 2.55 7.02
C ALA A 360 29.87 1.33 7.18
N ASP A 361 29.48 0.78 6.03
CA ASP A 361 28.69 -0.45 5.94
C ASP A 361 29.46 -1.61 6.60
N PRO A 362 28.80 -2.47 7.40
CA PRO A 362 29.45 -3.62 8.02
C PRO A 362 29.99 -4.59 6.96
N LEU A 363 31.20 -5.11 7.21
CA LEU A 363 31.89 -6.02 6.30
C LEU A 363 31.53 -7.48 6.61
N LEU A 364 31.09 -8.23 5.60
CA LEU A 364 30.75 -9.65 5.73
C LEU A 364 31.94 -10.54 5.44
N LYS A 365 32.59 -10.31 4.30
CA LYS A 365 33.74 -11.10 3.86
C LYS A 365 34.64 -10.31 2.92
N VAL A 366 35.91 -10.68 2.89
CA VAL A 366 36.92 -10.11 2.00
C VAL A 366 37.62 -11.25 1.29
N SER A 367 37.86 -11.11 -0.02
CA SER A 367 38.56 -12.13 -0.78
C SER A 367 39.44 -11.53 -1.86
N ILE A 368 40.59 -12.16 -2.07
CA ILE A 368 41.53 -11.84 -3.17
C ILE A 368 41.34 -12.74 -4.39
N ILE A 369 40.28 -13.56 -4.40
CA ILE A 369 39.98 -14.44 -5.53
C ILE A 369 39.24 -13.61 -6.59
N PRO A 370 39.73 -13.61 -7.84
CA PRO A 370 39.12 -12.83 -8.91
C PRO A 370 37.68 -13.29 -9.15
N ARG A 371 36.75 -12.33 -9.21
CA ARG A 371 35.34 -12.57 -9.54
C ARG A 371 34.87 -11.55 -10.58
N GLY A 372 34.43 -12.05 -11.74
CA GLY A 372 33.98 -11.19 -12.84
C GLY A 372 35.09 -10.30 -13.37
N LYS A 373 34.89 -8.97 -13.31
CA LYS A 373 35.86 -7.96 -13.76
C LYS A 373 36.86 -7.52 -12.68
N GLY A 374 36.66 -7.92 -11.42
CA GLY A 374 37.52 -7.55 -10.29
C GLY A 374 38.55 -8.63 -9.96
N LEU A 375 39.75 -8.20 -9.53
CA LEU A 375 40.84 -9.09 -9.09
C LEU A 375 40.68 -9.53 -7.63
N GLY A 376 39.93 -8.79 -6.83
CA GLY A 376 39.49 -9.10 -5.47
C GLY A 376 38.11 -8.49 -5.24
N TYR A 377 37.50 -8.77 -4.08
CA TYR A 377 36.27 -8.11 -3.67
C TYR A 377 36.08 -8.12 -2.14
N ALA A 378 35.61 -6.98 -1.63
CA ALA A 378 35.06 -6.83 -0.29
C ALA A 378 33.52 -6.81 -0.36
N GLN A 379 32.87 -7.72 0.37
CA GLN A 379 31.42 -7.77 0.47
C GLN A 379 30.96 -7.04 1.73
N TYR A 380 30.24 -5.94 1.53
CA TYR A 380 29.59 -5.17 2.57
C TYR A 380 28.11 -5.58 2.70
N LEU A 381 27.54 -5.30 3.86
CA LEU A 381 26.10 -5.37 4.12
C LEU A 381 25.55 -3.93 4.20
N PRO A 382 24.98 -3.39 3.10
CA PRO A 382 24.42 -2.05 3.10
C PRO A 382 23.33 -1.87 4.15
N LYS A 383 23.33 -0.72 4.84
CA LYS A 383 22.23 -0.34 5.74
C LYS A 383 20.98 0.04 4.94
N GLU A 384 19.82 -0.48 5.34
CA GLU A 384 18.52 -0.12 4.73
C GLU A 384 18.01 1.21 5.26
N GLN A 385 18.65 2.30 4.83
CA GLN A 385 18.26 3.67 5.16
C GLN A 385 17.98 4.47 3.89
N PHE A 386 16.91 5.27 3.93
CA PHE A 386 16.52 6.14 2.81
C PHE A 386 17.16 7.52 2.87
N LEU A 387 17.63 7.93 4.04
CA LEU A 387 18.24 9.24 4.27
C LEU A 387 19.72 9.05 4.56
N PHE A 388 20.57 9.73 3.78
CA PHE A 388 22.02 9.74 3.96
C PHE A 388 22.46 11.13 4.41
N THR A 389 23.30 11.19 5.46
CA THR A 389 23.96 12.44 5.87
C THR A 389 25.24 12.66 5.09
N GLN A 390 25.78 13.88 5.14
CA GLN A 390 27.04 14.22 4.47
C GLN A 390 28.21 13.39 5.02
N GLU A 391 28.26 13.18 6.33
CA GLU A 391 29.29 12.39 7.00
C GLU A 391 29.24 10.92 6.56
N GLN A 392 28.03 10.35 6.42
CA GLN A 392 27.87 8.97 5.96
C GLN A 392 28.35 8.77 4.52
N LEU A 393 28.07 9.73 3.63
CA LEU A 393 28.57 9.68 2.26
C LEU A 393 30.08 9.89 2.20
N PHE A 394 30.62 10.77 3.05
CA PHE A 394 32.06 11.01 3.17
C PHE A 394 32.81 9.75 3.64
N ASP A 395 32.35 9.10 4.70
CA ASP A 395 32.91 7.83 5.18
C ASP A 395 32.87 6.75 4.09
N ARG A 396 31.77 6.69 3.32
CA ARG A 396 31.63 5.75 2.21
C ARG A 396 32.63 6.02 1.09
N MET A 397 32.91 7.30 0.79
CA MET A 397 33.99 7.68 -0.14
C MET A 397 35.36 7.28 0.40
N CYS A 398 35.62 7.47 1.70
CA CYS A 398 36.87 7.06 2.35
C CYS A 398 37.11 5.54 2.25
N VAL A 399 36.07 4.72 2.46
CA VAL A 399 36.17 3.26 2.30
C VAL A 399 36.55 2.89 0.86
N MET A 400 35.91 3.49 -0.15
CA MET A 400 36.24 3.23 -1.56
C MET A 400 37.64 3.70 -1.94
N LEU A 401 38.14 4.79 -1.35
CA LEU A 401 39.51 5.25 -1.57
C LEU A 401 40.56 4.42 -0.79
N GLY A 402 40.12 3.56 0.13
CA GLY A 402 40.96 2.74 1.00
C GLY A 402 41.94 1.84 0.26
N GLY A 403 41.50 1.14 -0.79
CA GLY A 403 42.36 0.26 -1.57
C GLY A 403 43.51 1.02 -2.26
N ARG A 404 43.19 2.13 -2.92
CA ARG A 404 44.17 3.04 -3.55
C ARG A 404 45.15 3.64 -2.53
N ALA A 405 44.65 4.03 -1.37
CA ALA A 405 45.47 4.60 -0.31
C ALA A 405 46.42 3.56 0.30
N ALA A 406 45.97 2.32 0.50
CA ALA A 406 46.82 1.23 0.97
C ALA A 406 47.95 0.92 -0.02
N GLU A 407 47.67 0.86 -1.33
CA GLU A 407 48.72 0.66 -2.34
C GLU A 407 49.83 1.71 -2.24
N ARG A 408 49.44 2.99 -2.09
CA ARG A 408 50.39 4.10 -1.97
C ARG A 408 51.24 4.00 -0.70
N ILE A 409 50.64 3.65 0.45
CA ILE A 409 51.35 3.60 1.75
C ILE A 409 52.36 2.45 1.81
N PHE A 410 52.08 1.31 1.18
CA PHE A 410 52.92 0.11 1.26
C PHE A 410 53.89 -0.05 0.08
N PHE A 411 53.47 0.31 -1.14
CA PHE A 411 54.29 0.08 -2.34
C PHE A 411 54.83 1.37 -2.98
N ASP A 412 54.38 2.54 -2.53
CA ASP A 412 54.67 3.86 -3.14
C ASP A 412 54.42 3.88 -4.67
N LYS A 413 53.54 3.00 -5.13
CA LYS A 413 53.14 2.79 -6.52
C LYS A 413 51.63 2.64 -6.56
N ILE A 414 51.06 3.05 -7.68
CA ILE A 414 49.61 3.03 -7.90
C ILE A 414 49.28 2.12 -9.08
N THR A 415 48.24 1.29 -8.95
CA THR A 415 47.82 0.35 -10.00
C THR A 415 46.59 0.83 -10.78
N THR A 416 46.17 0.07 -11.79
CA THR A 416 44.87 0.29 -12.45
C THR A 416 43.71 -0.38 -11.74
N GLY A 417 43.95 -1.14 -10.66
CA GLY A 417 42.92 -1.90 -9.94
C GLY A 417 41.85 -1.04 -9.28
N ALA A 418 42.20 0.19 -8.88
CA ALA A 418 41.29 1.14 -8.24
C ALA A 418 40.33 1.87 -9.21
N GLN A 419 40.26 1.50 -10.49
CA GLN A 419 39.47 2.22 -11.49
C GLN A 419 37.97 2.28 -11.11
N ASP A 420 37.39 1.14 -10.75
CA ASP A 420 35.97 1.05 -10.41
C ASP A 420 35.64 1.85 -9.13
N ASP A 421 36.55 1.85 -8.15
CA ASP A 421 36.37 2.62 -6.92
C ASP A 421 36.42 4.12 -7.19
N LEU A 422 37.38 4.58 -8.00
CA LEU A 422 37.47 5.98 -8.40
C LEU A 422 36.23 6.42 -9.19
N GLN A 423 35.68 5.56 -10.05
CA GLN A 423 34.45 5.87 -10.78
C GLN A 423 33.26 6.05 -9.83
N LYS A 424 33.10 5.17 -8.83
CA LYS A 424 32.04 5.26 -7.82
C LYS A 424 32.21 6.48 -6.89
N VAL A 425 33.43 6.77 -6.48
CA VAL A 425 33.75 7.97 -5.67
C VAL A 425 33.43 9.23 -6.45
N THR A 426 33.79 9.28 -7.73
CA THR A 426 33.52 10.43 -8.59
C THR A 426 32.02 10.63 -8.79
N SER A 427 31.27 9.57 -9.11
CA SER A 427 29.81 9.68 -9.29
C SER A 427 29.11 10.11 -8.00
N MET A 428 29.55 9.61 -6.84
CA MET A 428 29.02 10.00 -5.54
C MET A 428 29.33 11.46 -5.20
N ALA A 429 30.53 11.95 -5.52
CA ALA A 429 30.90 13.36 -5.34
C ALA A 429 30.05 14.28 -6.23
N TYR A 430 29.83 13.92 -7.50
CA TYR A 430 28.91 14.67 -8.37
C TYR A 430 27.48 14.64 -7.84
N ALA A 431 26.98 13.51 -7.35
CA ALA A 431 25.64 13.43 -6.76
C ALA A 431 25.50 14.37 -5.54
N GLN A 432 26.50 14.42 -4.66
CA GLN A 432 26.50 15.33 -3.51
C GLN A 432 26.45 16.81 -3.91
N VAL A 433 27.25 17.20 -4.90
CA VAL A 433 27.36 18.60 -5.33
C VAL A 433 26.17 19.03 -6.21
N VAL A 434 25.71 18.16 -7.12
CA VAL A 434 24.79 18.51 -8.21
C VAL A 434 23.34 18.11 -7.92
N GLN A 435 23.11 16.96 -7.28
CA GLN A 435 21.77 16.43 -7.00
C GLN A 435 21.30 16.73 -5.57
N TYR A 436 22.15 16.54 -4.57
CA TYR A 436 21.76 16.69 -3.16
C TYR A 436 21.93 18.12 -2.64
N GLY A 437 22.73 18.95 -3.30
CA GLY A 437 22.99 20.33 -2.86
C GLY A 437 23.75 20.41 -1.54
N MET A 438 24.65 19.46 -1.28
CA MET A 438 25.46 19.36 -0.04
C MET A 438 26.69 20.28 -0.04
N ASN A 439 26.82 21.18 -1.02
CA ASN A 439 27.96 22.10 -1.12
C ASN A 439 27.54 23.55 -0.87
N ALA A 440 28.27 24.23 0.01
CA ALA A 440 28.01 25.63 0.38
C ALA A 440 28.23 26.63 -0.77
N ARG A 441 29.16 26.37 -1.69
CA ARG A 441 29.52 27.28 -2.79
C ARG A 441 28.52 27.23 -3.95
N ILE A 442 28.07 26.04 -4.33
CA ILE A 442 27.04 25.86 -5.38
C ILE A 442 25.64 26.17 -4.82
N GLY A 443 25.43 25.90 -3.53
CA GLY A 443 24.18 26.12 -2.82
C GLY A 443 23.20 24.95 -2.97
N GLN A 444 21.98 25.15 -2.46
CA GLN A 444 20.90 24.16 -2.41
C GLN A 444 20.11 24.13 -3.73
N ARG A 445 20.80 23.86 -4.85
CA ARG A 445 20.19 23.78 -6.19
C ARG A 445 20.36 22.37 -6.74
N VAL A 446 19.31 21.88 -7.41
CA VAL A 446 19.33 20.58 -8.08
C VAL A 446 19.51 20.81 -9.57
N TYR A 447 20.56 20.23 -10.15
CA TYR A 447 20.66 20.07 -11.60
C TYR A 447 20.44 18.60 -11.94
N GLN A 448 19.65 18.36 -12.98
CA GLN A 448 19.38 17.00 -13.43
C GLN A 448 20.64 16.46 -14.13
N LEU A 449 21.35 15.54 -13.47
CA LEU A 449 22.39 14.75 -14.10
C LEU A 449 21.73 13.81 -15.13
N PRO A 450 22.36 13.61 -16.30
CA PRO A 450 21.90 12.63 -17.27
C PRO A 450 21.95 11.23 -16.67
N GLU A 451 20.95 10.41 -16.97
CA GLU A 451 20.99 9.00 -16.63
C GLU A 451 22.01 8.25 -17.50
N PRO A 452 22.64 7.17 -16.99
CA PRO A 452 23.54 6.34 -17.78
C PRO A 452 22.87 5.86 -19.08
N GLY A 453 23.35 6.31 -20.24
CA GLY A 453 22.82 5.96 -21.57
C GLY A 453 22.01 7.06 -22.25
N GLU A 454 21.73 8.18 -21.58
CA GLU A 454 21.11 9.35 -22.21
C GLU A 454 22.18 10.26 -22.84
N MET A 455 22.02 10.58 -24.13
CA MET A 455 22.92 11.52 -24.80
C MET A 455 22.66 12.94 -24.30
N VAL A 456 23.61 13.50 -23.56
CA VAL A 456 23.58 14.90 -23.13
C VAL A 456 23.79 15.79 -24.34
N MET A 457 22.71 16.39 -24.85
CA MET A 457 22.81 17.39 -25.92
C MET A 457 23.24 18.76 -25.37
N GLU A 458 22.82 19.14 -24.17
CA GLU A 458 23.20 20.41 -23.55
C GLU A 458 23.10 20.32 -22.02
N LYS A 459 24.09 20.85 -21.30
CA LYS A 459 24.07 20.89 -19.82
C LYS A 459 23.14 22.02 -19.35
N PRO A 460 22.33 21.84 -18.30
CA PRO A 460 21.37 22.86 -17.85
C PRO A 460 22.00 24.03 -17.06
N TYR A 461 23.32 24.22 -17.15
CA TYR A 461 24.08 25.24 -16.41
C TYR A 461 25.24 25.80 -17.24
N SER A 462 25.72 26.99 -16.86
CA SER A 462 26.81 27.67 -17.56
C SER A 462 28.14 26.95 -17.40
N GLU A 463 29.08 27.18 -18.33
CA GLU A 463 30.45 26.66 -18.25
C GLU A 463 31.20 27.14 -16.99
N GLU A 464 30.92 28.35 -16.50
CA GLU A 464 31.48 28.83 -15.23
C GLU A 464 30.98 28.00 -14.04
N THR A 465 29.70 27.64 -14.04
CA THR A 465 29.12 26.76 -13.01
C THR A 465 29.70 25.35 -13.14
N ALA A 466 29.90 24.85 -14.36
CA ALA A 466 30.52 23.56 -14.61
C ALA A 466 31.95 23.50 -14.04
N ALA A 467 32.77 24.53 -14.31
CA ALA A 467 34.12 24.64 -13.78
C ALA A 467 34.14 24.73 -12.24
N ALA A 468 33.18 25.45 -11.64
CA ALA A 468 33.03 25.49 -10.19
C ALA A 468 32.67 24.11 -9.61
N ILE A 469 31.73 23.38 -10.22
CA ILE A 469 31.35 22.02 -9.80
C ILE A 469 32.58 21.10 -9.85
N ASP A 470 33.34 21.11 -10.94
CA ASP A 470 34.51 20.24 -11.10
C ASP A 470 35.61 20.55 -10.06
N GLN A 471 35.81 21.83 -9.73
CA GLN A 471 36.73 22.24 -8.68
C GLN A 471 36.30 21.73 -7.30
N GLU A 472 35.02 21.86 -6.97
CA GLU A 472 34.46 21.41 -5.70
C GLU A 472 34.47 19.87 -5.56
N VAL A 473 34.13 19.14 -6.63
CA VAL A 473 34.22 17.67 -6.68
C VAL A 473 35.65 17.22 -6.44
N LYS A 474 36.63 17.86 -7.09
CA LYS A 474 38.05 17.56 -6.87
C LYS A 474 38.46 17.80 -5.41
N GLN A 475 38.07 18.94 -4.83
CA GLN A 475 38.39 19.25 -3.43
C GLN A 475 37.78 18.22 -2.47
N LEU A 476 36.55 17.80 -2.70
CA LEU A 476 35.87 16.79 -1.87
C LEU A 476 36.61 15.44 -1.92
N ILE A 477 37.02 15.00 -3.11
CA ILE A 477 37.76 13.74 -3.30
C ILE A 477 39.16 13.84 -2.67
N ASP A 478 39.86 14.96 -2.85
CA ASP A 478 41.19 15.19 -2.26
C ASP A 478 41.13 15.20 -0.71
N GLN A 479 40.07 15.78 -0.14
CA GLN A 479 39.81 15.75 1.30
C GLN A 479 39.55 14.31 1.79
N ALA A 480 38.66 13.57 1.11
CA ALA A 480 38.38 12.18 1.45
C ALA A 480 39.65 11.31 1.35
N TYR A 481 40.47 11.52 0.32
CA TYR A 481 41.71 10.79 0.11
C TYR A 481 42.75 11.09 1.19
N SER A 482 42.94 12.37 1.55
CA SER A 482 43.87 12.76 2.61
C SER A 482 43.46 12.21 3.98
N ALA A 483 42.17 12.25 4.31
CA ALA A 483 41.62 11.64 5.52
C ALA A 483 41.86 10.12 5.57
N THR A 484 41.65 9.44 4.43
CA THR A 484 41.88 8.00 4.30
C THR A 484 43.36 7.64 4.46
N ILE A 485 44.27 8.44 3.90
CA ILE A 485 45.72 8.25 4.10
C ILE A 485 46.09 8.40 5.57
N SER A 486 45.57 9.42 6.26
CA SER A 486 45.85 9.61 7.69
C SER A 486 45.38 8.39 8.49
N LEU A 487 44.15 7.93 8.27
CA LEU A 487 43.57 6.78 8.95
C LEU A 487 44.39 5.49 8.72
N LEU A 488 44.75 5.20 7.47
CA LEU A 488 45.51 4.00 7.14
C LEU A 488 46.99 4.09 7.58
N THR A 489 47.53 5.29 7.73
CA THR A 489 48.87 5.50 8.30
C THR A 489 48.86 5.20 9.80
N ASP A 490 47.85 5.68 10.52
CA ASP A 490 47.67 5.41 11.95
C ASP A 490 47.39 3.91 12.22
N LYS A 491 46.71 3.24 11.30
CA LYS A 491 46.34 1.81 11.38
C LYS A 491 47.18 0.92 10.47
N LYS A 492 48.41 1.33 10.14
CA LYS A 492 49.28 0.61 9.20
C LYS A 492 49.55 -0.84 9.62
N GLU A 493 49.73 -1.10 10.91
CA GLU A 493 49.96 -2.46 11.41
C GLU A 493 48.73 -3.37 11.21
N CYS A 494 47.52 -2.83 11.37
CA CYS A 494 46.29 -3.58 11.17
C CYS A 494 46.12 -4.02 9.70
N VAL A 495 46.39 -3.11 8.75
CA VAL A 495 46.34 -3.41 7.31
C VAL A 495 47.33 -4.52 6.97
N LYS A 496 48.54 -4.45 7.52
CA LYS A 496 49.57 -5.47 7.29
C LYS A 496 49.12 -6.86 7.78
N LYS A 497 48.57 -6.96 8.99
CA LYS A 497 48.07 -8.22 9.56
C LYS A 497 46.95 -8.84 8.71
N VAL A 498 46.00 -8.00 8.28
CA VAL A 498 44.87 -8.44 7.43
C VAL A 498 45.38 -8.89 6.07
N ALA A 499 46.30 -8.15 5.45
CA ALA A 499 46.89 -8.52 4.16
C ALA A 499 47.69 -9.83 4.23
N GLU A 500 48.49 -10.05 5.28
CA GLU A 500 49.22 -11.29 5.51
C GLU A 500 48.27 -12.49 5.65
N ARG A 501 47.20 -12.35 6.45
CA ARG A 501 46.21 -13.42 6.59
C ARG A 501 45.42 -13.67 5.31
N LEU A 502 45.14 -12.64 4.51
CA LEU A 502 44.51 -12.80 3.18
C LEU A 502 45.41 -13.58 2.22
N LEU A 503 46.73 -13.42 2.30
CA LEU A 503 47.66 -14.20 1.49
C LEU A 503 47.73 -15.68 1.92
N GLU A 504 47.44 -15.98 3.18
CA GLU A 504 47.40 -17.36 3.70
C GLU A 504 46.08 -18.08 3.38
N ARG A 505 44.93 -17.42 3.56
CA ARG A 505 43.60 -18.05 3.48
C ARG A 505 42.75 -17.66 2.27
N GLU A 506 43.19 -16.68 1.47
CA GLU A 506 42.52 -16.10 0.28
C GLU A 506 41.14 -15.45 0.51
N ILE A 507 40.43 -15.85 1.57
CA ILE A 507 39.13 -15.36 2.02
C ILE A 507 39.21 -15.15 3.53
N LEU A 508 38.68 -14.02 4.01
CA LEU A 508 38.45 -13.77 5.42
C LEU A 508 36.98 -13.49 5.69
N SER A 509 36.47 -14.16 6.73
CA SER A 509 35.15 -13.92 7.29
C SER A 509 35.20 -12.79 8.32
N ARG A 510 34.03 -12.31 8.73
CA ARG A 510 33.90 -11.33 9.84
C ARG A 510 34.54 -11.84 11.14
N GLU A 511 34.44 -13.13 11.43
CA GLU A 511 35.01 -13.72 12.66
C GLU A 511 36.54 -13.65 12.67
N ASP A 512 37.17 -13.96 11.54
CA ASP A 512 38.63 -13.82 11.37
C ASP A 512 39.08 -12.35 11.54
N LEU A 513 38.26 -11.40 11.09
CA LEU A 513 38.56 -9.98 11.23
C LEU A 513 38.43 -9.51 12.69
N ILE A 514 37.45 -10.03 13.44
CA ILE A 514 37.32 -9.76 14.88
C ILE A 514 38.54 -10.32 15.64
N GLU A 515 39.03 -11.51 15.25
CA GLU A 515 40.25 -12.10 15.81
C GLU A 515 41.47 -11.19 15.58
N LEU A 516 41.62 -10.63 14.38
CA LEU A 516 42.79 -9.83 13.97
C LEU A 516 42.76 -8.39 14.45
N LEU A 517 41.60 -7.73 14.36
CA LEU A 517 41.42 -6.30 14.60
C LEU A 517 40.80 -6.00 15.98
N GLY A 518 40.29 -7.02 16.66
CA GLY A 518 39.47 -6.89 17.86
C GLY A 518 38.02 -6.51 17.55
N ALA A 519 37.23 -6.32 18.60
CA ALA A 519 35.84 -5.88 18.46
C ALA A 519 35.77 -4.48 17.81
N ARG A 520 34.84 -4.30 16.87
CA ARG A 520 34.61 -2.99 16.24
C ARG A 520 34.23 -1.96 17.31
N PRO A 521 34.82 -0.75 17.29
CA PRO A 521 34.54 0.28 18.31
C PRO A 521 33.12 0.87 18.22
N PHE A 522 32.41 0.64 17.12
CA PHE A 522 31.06 1.16 16.87
C PHE A 522 30.01 0.05 16.93
N LYS A 523 28.81 0.38 17.42
CA LYS A 523 27.68 -0.57 17.50
C LYS A 523 27.16 -0.87 16.10
N GLU A 524 27.12 -2.15 15.75
CA GLU A 524 26.53 -2.65 14.50
C GLU A 524 25.16 -3.29 14.79
N GLN A 525 24.16 -2.95 13.97
CA GLN A 525 22.95 -3.75 13.83
C GLN A 525 23.27 -4.86 12.83
N SER A 526 23.28 -6.12 13.26
CA SER A 526 23.65 -7.25 12.40
C SER A 526 22.56 -8.33 12.34
N SER A 527 21.68 -8.39 13.35
CA SER A 527 20.57 -9.32 13.36
C SER A 527 19.29 -8.68 12.80
N TYR A 528 18.45 -9.50 12.16
CA TYR A 528 17.09 -9.11 11.75
C TYR A 528 16.32 -8.45 12.91
N GLU A 529 16.48 -8.99 14.11
CA GLU A 529 15.85 -8.51 15.32
C GLU A 529 16.30 -7.09 15.67
N ASP A 530 17.57 -6.75 15.47
CA ASP A 530 18.09 -5.41 15.70
C ASP A 530 17.55 -4.40 14.69
N PHE A 531 17.35 -4.81 13.43
CA PHE A 531 16.77 -3.95 12.39
C PHE A 531 15.26 -3.70 12.59
N VAL A 532 14.55 -4.64 13.22
CA VAL A 532 13.08 -4.61 13.34
C VAL A 532 12.60 -4.11 14.71
N LYS A 533 13.46 -4.07 15.73
CA LYS A 533 13.15 -3.60 17.10
C LYS A 533 12.50 -2.21 17.12
N ASP A 534 12.94 -1.30 16.24
CA ASP A 534 12.46 0.08 16.22
C ASP A 534 11.11 0.27 15.50
N THR A 535 10.63 -0.76 14.77
CA THR A 535 9.40 -0.67 13.95
C THR A 535 8.14 -1.18 14.67
N GLY A 536 8.22 -1.61 15.94
CA GLY A 536 7.08 -1.97 16.79
C GLY A 536 6.35 -3.29 16.46
N SER A 537 6.52 -3.85 15.26
CA SER A 537 6.04 -5.19 14.91
C SER A 537 7.19 -6.09 14.45
N PHE A 538 7.19 -7.35 14.86
CA PHE A 538 8.26 -8.30 14.55
C PHE A 538 8.10 -8.98 13.19
N GLU A 539 6.84 -9.14 12.74
CA GLU A 539 6.49 -9.70 11.45
C GLU A 539 5.66 -8.69 10.64
N GLU A 540 5.53 -8.96 9.34
CA GLU A 540 4.62 -8.23 8.48
C GLU A 540 3.18 -8.56 8.87
N ASP A 541 2.38 -7.53 9.15
CA ASP A 541 0.96 -7.73 9.48
C ASP A 541 0.20 -8.06 8.18
N THR A 542 -0.20 -9.33 8.06
CA THR A 542 -1.01 -9.83 6.94
C THR A 542 -2.51 -9.84 7.26
N SER A 543 -2.94 -9.20 8.35
CA SER A 543 -4.35 -9.17 8.72
C SER A 543 -5.20 -8.42 7.70
N LEU A 544 -6.30 -9.07 7.30
CA LEU A 544 -7.23 -8.53 6.30
C LEU A 544 -8.27 -7.60 6.94
N PRO A 545 -8.70 -6.52 6.25
CA PRO A 545 -9.79 -5.65 6.70
C PRO A 545 -11.10 -6.41 6.92
N GLU A 546 -12.03 -5.86 7.72
CA GLU A 546 -13.27 -6.56 8.13
C GLU A 546 -14.11 -7.08 6.97
N GLY A 547 -14.18 -6.34 5.86
CA GLY A 547 -14.90 -6.74 4.64
C GLY A 547 -14.23 -7.87 3.85
N LEU A 548 -12.96 -8.19 4.14
CA LEU A 548 -12.17 -9.26 3.51
C LEU A 548 -11.83 -10.39 4.49
N LYS A 549 -12.29 -10.34 5.75
CA LYS A 549 -12.01 -11.39 6.75
C LYS A 549 -12.53 -12.78 6.37
N ASN A 550 -13.56 -12.86 5.52
CA ASN A 550 -14.10 -14.15 5.03
C ASN A 550 -13.20 -14.83 3.98
N TRP A 551 -12.17 -14.14 3.47
CA TRP A 551 -11.20 -14.64 2.50
C TRP A 551 -10.51 -15.94 2.94
N ASP A 552 -10.01 -15.99 4.17
CA ASP A 552 -9.29 -17.16 4.69
C ASP A 552 -10.21 -18.35 4.98
N ARG A 553 -11.49 -18.09 5.30
CA ARG A 553 -12.46 -19.13 5.63
C ARG A 553 -12.93 -19.86 4.37
N ASP A 554 -13.30 -19.11 3.34
CA ASP A 554 -13.72 -19.67 2.05
C ASP A 554 -12.58 -20.44 1.37
N LYS A 555 -11.33 -19.99 1.51
CA LYS A 555 -10.14 -20.66 0.98
C LYS A 555 -9.89 -22.03 1.63
N ARG A 556 -9.99 -22.11 2.98
CA ARG A 556 -9.86 -23.37 3.72
C ARG A 556 -10.99 -24.34 3.41
N GLU A 557 -12.21 -23.84 3.23
CA GLU A 557 -13.37 -24.66 2.85
C GLU A 557 -13.24 -25.21 1.42
N ARG A 558 -12.80 -24.38 0.46
CA ARG A 558 -12.53 -24.81 -0.94
C ARG A 558 -11.37 -25.80 -1.04
N GLN A 559 -10.26 -25.60 -0.32
CA GLN A 559 -9.15 -26.57 -0.29
C GLN A 559 -9.59 -27.91 0.31
N ASN A 560 -10.37 -27.88 1.40
CA ASN A 560 -10.91 -29.10 2.02
C ASN A 560 -11.96 -29.80 1.13
N ALA A 561 -12.70 -29.07 0.30
CA ALA A 561 -13.60 -29.66 -0.70
C ALA A 561 -12.83 -30.31 -1.85
N ALA A 562 -11.79 -29.66 -2.38
CA ALA A 562 -10.94 -30.22 -3.44
C ALA A 562 -10.18 -31.49 -2.99
N LEU A 563 -9.70 -31.52 -1.74
CA LEU A 563 -9.08 -32.71 -1.13
C LEU A 563 -10.08 -33.86 -0.93
N LYS A 564 -11.39 -33.58 -0.77
CA LYS A 564 -12.45 -34.60 -0.66
C LYS A 564 -12.89 -35.16 -2.02
N GLU A 565 -12.72 -34.42 -3.11
CA GLU A 565 -13.10 -34.87 -4.46
C GLU A 565 -12.00 -35.64 -5.22
N GLY A 566 -10.83 -35.86 -4.62
CA GLY A 566 -9.77 -36.69 -5.22
C GLY A 566 -9.18 -36.13 -6.52
N LYS A 567 -9.34 -34.82 -6.78
CA LYS A 567 -8.63 -34.15 -7.86
C LYS A 567 -7.27 -33.71 -7.31
N GLU A 568 -6.22 -34.42 -7.71
CA GLU A 568 -4.84 -33.94 -7.55
C GLU A 568 -4.76 -32.50 -8.07
N ALA A 569 -4.24 -31.60 -7.24
CA ALA A 569 -3.91 -30.25 -7.66
C ALA A 569 -2.97 -30.34 -8.87
N PRO A 570 -3.19 -29.57 -9.96
CA PRO A 570 -2.23 -29.54 -11.04
C PRO A 570 -0.90 -29.04 -10.46
N ALA A 571 0.15 -29.86 -10.64
CA ALA A 571 1.51 -29.49 -10.28
C ALA A 571 1.81 -28.12 -10.90
N GLN A 572 2.03 -27.13 -10.03
CA GLN A 572 2.53 -25.83 -10.43
C GLN A 572 3.90 -26.04 -11.07
N ALA A 573 3.98 -25.84 -12.39
CA ALA A 573 5.21 -25.81 -13.17
C ALA A 573 5.61 -24.37 -13.47
#